data_AF-A0A953MSP4-F1
#
_entry.id   AF-A0A953MSP4-F1
#
_cell.length_a   1.000
_cell.length_b   1.000
_cell.length_c   1.000
_cell.angle_alpha   90.00
_cell.angle_beta   90.00
_cell.angle_gamma   90.00
#
_symmetry.space_group_name_H-M   'P 1'
#
loop_
_entity.id
_entity.type
_entity.pdbx_description
1 polymer ?
#
loop_
_entity_poly.entity_id
_entity_poly.type
_entity_poly.pdbx_seq_one_letter_code
_entity_poly.pdbx_strand_id
1 'polypeptide(L)'
;MRYLLLLPLLFLLTSDVLAQQDVIVKGTVRGGDGERVFYDLMIVNRRTRTGTFANTDGTFTARAQRSDTLLIGAGGYVTRTLPLEEYPDDELDKLKITLRPWNIDLQPVAILPERTLRQIQADIAKLGYNEKDYRETGVDAFASPITFLYQEFSKRERSKRAVAQLENEDMKRELLRELLQQYVDYGIINLSDESFDDFIDFCAVPEEVIKGLSQYDFLIYVKKKYQLYTSLGPTRQH
;
A
#
# COMPACT_ATOMS: atom_id res chain seq x y z
N MET A 1 -42.82 5.84 -66.55
CA MET A 1 -42.30 7.07 -65.93
C MET A 1 -42.98 7.21 -64.58
N ARG A 2 -42.36 7.15 -63.41
CA ARG A 2 -41.07 7.66 -62.97
C ARG A 2 -40.60 6.78 -61.79
N TYR A 3 -39.45 6.14 -61.93
CA TYR A 3 -38.55 6.00 -60.79
C TYR A 3 -38.14 7.41 -60.34
N LEU A 4 -37.64 7.52 -59.11
CA LEU A 4 -36.88 8.66 -58.56
C LEU A 4 -37.68 9.65 -57.71
N LEU A 5 -37.64 9.44 -56.39
CA LEU A 5 -37.34 10.43 -55.34
C LEU A 5 -37.39 9.68 -54.00
N LEU A 6 -36.30 9.02 -53.64
CA LEU A 6 -35.32 9.53 -52.67
C LEU A 6 -35.80 9.40 -51.23
N LEU A 7 -35.42 8.27 -50.64
CA LEU A 7 -34.77 8.21 -49.32
C LEU A 7 -33.90 9.47 -49.15
N PRO A 8 -34.20 10.37 -48.20
CA PRO A 8 -33.69 10.16 -46.85
C PRO A 8 -34.65 10.69 -45.78
N LEU A 9 -35.54 9.84 -45.27
CA LEU A 9 -36.14 10.03 -43.94
C LEU A 9 -35.32 9.23 -42.89
N LEU A 10 -33.99 9.20 -43.07
CA LEU A 10 -33.04 8.54 -42.20
C LEU A 10 -31.90 9.52 -41.85
N PHE A 11 -32.25 10.76 -41.52
CA PHE A 11 -31.27 11.78 -41.09
C PHE A 11 -31.83 12.75 -40.03
N LEU A 12 -32.81 12.31 -39.23
CA LEU A 12 -33.36 13.06 -38.09
C LEU A 12 -33.09 12.38 -36.73
N LEU A 13 -32.16 11.42 -36.71
CA LEU A 13 -31.49 10.96 -35.49
C LEU A 13 -30.08 11.58 -35.45
N THR A 14 -30.01 12.90 -35.49
CA THR A 14 -28.83 13.58 -34.94
C THR A 14 -28.95 13.45 -33.43
N SER A 15 -28.47 12.33 -32.91
CA SER A 15 -28.10 12.21 -31.52
C SER A 15 -27.24 13.43 -31.22
N ASP A 16 -27.62 14.23 -30.23
CA ASP A 16 -26.71 15.20 -29.63
C ASP A 16 -25.50 14.42 -29.13
N VAL A 17 -24.46 14.33 -29.97
CA VAL A 17 -23.14 13.94 -29.54
C VAL A 17 -22.71 15.10 -28.67
N LEU A 18 -22.99 15.00 -27.36
CA LEU A 18 -22.31 15.76 -26.33
C LEU A 18 -20.83 15.46 -26.52
N ALA A 19 -20.16 16.29 -27.32
CA ALA A 19 -18.73 16.27 -27.45
C ALA A 19 -18.17 16.40 -26.04
N GLN A 20 -17.45 15.37 -25.58
CA GLN A 20 -16.78 15.40 -24.29
C GLN A 20 -15.74 16.51 -24.34
N GLN A 21 -16.09 17.69 -23.82
CA GLN A 21 -15.23 18.86 -23.83
C GLN A 21 -14.06 18.62 -22.87
N ASP A 22 -12.84 18.64 -23.40
CA ASP A 22 -11.64 18.62 -22.58
C ASP A 22 -11.51 19.94 -21.82
N VAL A 23 -11.26 19.85 -20.52
CA VAL A 23 -11.04 20.98 -19.62
C VAL A 23 -9.71 20.83 -18.89
N ILE A 24 -9.08 21.96 -18.58
CA ILE A 24 -7.88 22.03 -17.76
C ILE A 24 -8.28 22.56 -16.40
N VAL A 25 -8.07 21.77 -15.36
CA VAL A 25 -8.37 22.13 -13.98
C VAL A 25 -7.09 22.57 -13.30
N LYS A 26 -7.07 23.77 -12.75
CA LYS A 26 -5.96 24.34 -12.00
C LYS A 26 -6.43 24.72 -10.62
N GLY A 27 -5.66 24.35 -9.61
CA GLY A 27 -6.07 24.63 -8.25
C GLY A 27 -4.96 24.57 -7.25
N THR A 28 -5.32 24.97 -6.03
CA THR A 28 -4.50 24.91 -4.83
C THR A 28 -5.23 24.10 -3.77
N VAL A 29 -4.50 23.18 -3.15
CA VAL A 29 -4.99 22.35 -2.06
C VAL A 29 -4.37 22.81 -0.75
N ARG A 30 -5.15 22.83 0.34
CA ARG A 30 -4.69 23.13 1.70
C ARG A 30 -5.27 22.13 2.69
N GLY A 31 -4.52 21.85 3.75
CA GLY A 31 -4.97 21.02 4.86
C GLY A 31 -5.90 21.83 5.76
N GLY A 32 -6.97 21.20 6.25
CA GLY A 32 -7.88 21.79 7.22
C GLY A 32 -7.26 21.99 8.62
N ASP A 33 -6.12 21.34 8.87
CA ASP A 33 -5.23 21.49 10.03
C ASP A 33 -4.22 22.64 9.88
N GLY A 34 -4.18 23.29 8.71
CA GLY A 34 -3.25 24.37 8.39
C GLY A 34 -2.05 23.96 7.54
N GLU A 35 -1.91 22.67 7.19
CA GLU A 35 -0.85 22.17 6.31
C GLU A 35 -0.93 22.82 4.92
N ARG A 36 0.24 23.13 4.36
CA ARG A 36 0.37 23.78 3.05
C ARG A 36 1.30 23.03 2.11
N VAL A 37 2.03 22.03 2.63
CA VAL A 37 2.98 21.24 1.88
C VAL A 37 2.49 19.80 1.79
N PHE A 38 2.47 19.25 0.58
CA PHE A 38 2.04 17.88 0.35
C PHE A 38 3.03 17.12 -0.53
N TYR A 39 3.57 16.02 -0.03
CA TYR A 39 4.53 15.19 -0.78
C TYR A 39 3.86 14.09 -1.62
N ASP A 40 2.61 13.75 -1.31
CA ASP A 40 1.86 12.64 -1.91
C ASP A 40 0.48 13.07 -2.44
N LEU A 41 0.24 14.37 -2.58
CA LEU A 41 -1.01 14.90 -3.11
C LEU A 41 -1.19 14.49 -4.58
N MET A 42 -2.29 13.78 -4.83
CA MET A 42 -2.60 13.19 -6.13
C MET A 42 -4.00 13.57 -6.58
N ILE A 43 -4.11 13.88 -7.87
CA ILE A 43 -5.36 14.15 -8.56
C ILE A 43 -5.59 12.99 -9.52
N VAL A 44 -6.65 12.23 -9.29
CA VAL A 44 -6.98 11.02 -10.05
C VAL A 44 -8.28 11.22 -10.78
N ASN A 45 -8.28 10.98 -12.10
CA ASN A 45 -9.52 10.90 -12.85
C ASN A 45 -10.20 9.55 -12.57
N ARG A 46 -11.41 9.57 -12.01
CA ARG A 46 -12.13 8.34 -11.61
C ARG A 46 -12.44 7.42 -12.80
N ARG A 47 -12.71 7.99 -13.97
CA ARG A 47 -13.07 7.22 -15.18
C ARG A 47 -11.85 6.57 -15.82
N THR A 48 -10.79 7.34 -16.09
CA THR A 48 -9.59 6.83 -16.77
C THR A 48 -8.59 6.16 -15.83
N ARG A 49 -8.77 6.35 -14.52
CA ARG A 49 -7.83 5.95 -13.44
C ARG A 49 -6.43 6.55 -13.61
N THR A 50 -6.30 7.60 -14.40
CA THR A 50 -5.03 8.32 -14.59
C THR A 50 -4.83 9.27 -13.41
N GLY A 51 -3.69 9.14 -12.73
CA GLY A 51 -3.27 10.01 -11.64
C GLY A 51 -2.21 11.02 -12.09
N THR A 52 -2.22 12.21 -11.50
CA THR A 52 -1.16 13.20 -11.62
C THR A 52 -0.80 13.71 -10.24
N PHE A 53 0.49 13.81 -9.96
CA PHE A 53 0.98 14.39 -8.70
C PHE A 53 0.88 15.91 -8.76
N ALA A 54 0.47 16.50 -7.64
CA ALA A 54 0.56 17.94 -7.42
C ALA A 54 2.00 18.35 -7.06
N ASN A 55 2.26 19.65 -7.14
CA ASN A 55 3.48 20.23 -6.62
C ASN A 55 3.47 20.21 -5.09
N THR A 56 4.66 20.33 -4.50
CA THR A 56 4.83 20.32 -3.04
C THR A 56 4.15 21.49 -2.35
N ASP A 57 3.92 22.61 -3.03
CA ASP A 57 3.18 23.77 -2.52
C ASP A 57 1.65 23.62 -2.56
N GLY A 58 1.16 22.44 -2.95
CA GLY A 58 -0.26 22.12 -3.08
C GLY A 58 -0.90 22.62 -4.37
N THR A 59 -0.13 23.20 -5.31
CA THR A 59 -0.64 23.58 -6.64
C THR A 59 -0.73 22.37 -7.56
N PHE A 60 -1.75 22.31 -8.41
CA PHE A 60 -1.88 21.25 -9.40
C PHE A 60 -2.47 21.74 -10.73
N THR A 61 -2.24 20.95 -11.78
CA THR A 61 -2.91 21.09 -13.07
C THR A 61 -3.28 19.70 -13.57
N ALA A 62 -4.54 19.49 -13.92
CA ALA A 62 -5.04 18.22 -14.42
C ALA A 62 -5.86 18.44 -15.69
N ARG A 63 -5.70 17.55 -16.67
CA ARG A 63 -6.53 17.52 -17.88
C ARG A 63 -7.56 16.40 -17.75
N ALA A 64 -8.83 16.72 -17.93
CA ALA A 64 -9.92 15.75 -17.88
C ALA A 64 -11.08 16.22 -18.75
N GLN A 65 -12.07 15.36 -18.98
CA GLN A 65 -13.27 15.76 -19.69
C GLN A 65 -14.26 16.40 -18.72
N ARG A 66 -15.12 17.29 -19.21
CA ARG A 66 -16.16 17.98 -18.43
C ARG A 66 -17.08 17.01 -17.66
N SER A 67 -17.33 15.84 -18.22
CA SER A 67 -18.14 14.78 -17.60
C SER A 67 -17.38 13.92 -16.58
N ASP A 68 -16.09 14.18 -16.36
CA ASP A 68 -15.26 13.38 -15.46
C ASP A 68 -15.37 13.85 -14.01
N THR A 69 -14.97 12.95 -13.11
CA THR A 69 -14.86 13.22 -11.68
C THR A 69 -13.40 13.12 -11.28
N LEU A 70 -12.87 14.15 -10.64
CA LEU A 70 -11.53 14.13 -10.05
C LEU A 70 -11.60 13.74 -8.59
N LEU A 71 -10.69 12.86 -8.18
CA LEU A 71 -10.44 12.50 -6.80
C LEU A 71 -9.15 13.18 -6.37
N ILE A 72 -9.22 14.04 -5.35
CA ILE A 72 -8.07 14.72 -4.78
C ILE A 72 -7.77 14.09 -3.42
N GLY A 73 -6.59 13.48 -3.27
CA GLY A 73 -6.20 12.80 -2.05
C GLY A 73 -4.74 13.03 -1.69
N ALA A 74 -4.47 13.06 -0.39
CA ALA A 74 -3.13 13.10 0.21
C ALA A 74 -3.15 12.22 1.47
N GLY A 75 -2.00 11.71 1.88
CA GLY A 75 -1.87 10.85 3.04
C GLY A 75 -2.32 11.55 4.32
N GLY A 76 -3.13 10.86 5.13
CA GLY A 76 -3.68 11.42 6.37
C GLY A 76 -4.90 12.33 6.18
N TYR A 77 -5.43 12.46 4.95
CA TYR A 77 -6.63 13.24 4.66
C TYR A 77 -7.73 12.40 4.04
N VAL A 78 -8.97 12.82 4.23
CA VAL A 78 -10.13 12.26 3.54
C VAL A 78 -10.11 12.70 2.07
N THR A 79 -10.16 11.74 1.14
CA THR A 79 -10.21 12.03 -0.30
C THR A 79 -11.44 12.87 -0.64
N ARG A 80 -11.22 13.97 -1.36
CA ARG A 80 -12.29 14.83 -1.85
C ARG A 80 -12.65 14.45 -3.28
N THR A 81 -13.95 14.31 -3.53
CA THR A 81 -14.49 14.04 -4.87
C THR A 81 -14.97 15.35 -5.48
N LEU A 82 -14.62 15.58 -6.74
CA LEU A 82 -14.92 16.80 -7.49
C LEU A 82 -15.51 16.44 -8.86
N PRO A 83 -16.85 16.40 -9.01
CA PRO A 83 -17.51 16.25 -10.30
C PRO A 83 -17.33 17.52 -11.13
N LEU A 84 -16.66 17.46 -12.28
CA LEU A 84 -16.29 18.68 -13.04
C LEU A 84 -17.49 19.39 -13.67
N GLU A 85 -18.57 18.65 -13.93
CA GLU A 85 -19.80 19.19 -14.50
C GLU A 85 -20.44 20.28 -13.63
N GLU A 86 -20.26 20.20 -12.30
CA GLU A 86 -20.85 21.09 -11.31
C GLU A 86 -20.16 22.47 -11.20
N TYR A 87 -18.95 22.63 -11.76
CA TYR A 87 -18.11 23.82 -11.57
C TYR A 87 -17.94 24.60 -12.87
N PRO A 88 -18.24 25.90 -12.97
CA PRO A 88 -18.04 26.65 -14.21
C PRO A 88 -16.54 26.77 -14.56
N ASP A 89 -16.23 26.99 -15.85
CA ASP A 89 -14.85 26.91 -16.37
C ASP A 89 -13.90 27.94 -15.71
N ASP A 90 -14.41 29.11 -15.32
CA ASP A 90 -13.67 30.15 -14.60
C ASP A 90 -13.27 29.73 -13.18
N GLU A 91 -14.09 28.91 -12.52
CA GLU A 91 -13.79 28.35 -11.21
C GLU A 91 -12.77 27.21 -11.31
N LEU A 92 -12.86 26.39 -12.36
CA LEU A 92 -11.90 25.31 -12.63
C LEU A 92 -10.48 25.81 -12.87
N ASP A 93 -10.30 27.06 -13.32
CA ASP A 93 -8.98 27.67 -13.52
C ASP A 93 -8.33 28.15 -12.20
N LYS A 94 -9.10 28.31 -11.11
CA LYS A 94 -8.63 28.87 -9.82
C LYS A 94 -9.23 28.15 -8.61
N LEU A 95 -9.30 26.83 -8.67
CA LEU A 95 -9.98 26.04 -7.66
C LEU A 95 -9.22 26.07 -6.31
N LYS A 96 -9.96 26.27 -5.21
CA LYS A 96 -9.40 26.21 -3.85
C LYS A 96 -10.02 25.06 -3.09
N ILE A 97 -9.21 24.06 -2.77
CA ILE A 97 -9.65 22.85 -2.11
C ILE A 97 -9.07 22.79 -0.71
N THR A 98 -9.93 22.56 0.27
CA THR A 98 -9.50 22.20 1.64
C THR A 98 -9.77 20.73 1.86
N LEU A 99 -8.72 19.98 2.21
CA LEU A 99 -8.80 18.58 2.62
C LEU A 99 -9.01 18.50 4.13
N ARG A 100 -9.85 17.58 4.58
CA ARG A 100 -10.08 17.35 6.00
C ARG A 100 -9.12 16.28 6.50
N PRO A 101 -8.38 16.50 7.59
CA PRO A 101 -7.55 15.46 8.17
C PRO A 101 -8.43 14.27 8.58
N TRP A 102 -7.87 13.08 8.46
CA TRP A 102 -8.53 11.85 8.89
C TRP A 102 -8.41 11.73 10.41
N ASN A 103 -9.40 12.23 11.14
CA ASN A 103 -9.46 12.03 12.59
C ASN A 103 -9.92 10.59 12.87
N ILE A 104 -9.06 9.82 13.54
CA ILE A 104 -9.41 8.51 14.10
C ILE A 104 -9.61 8.75 15.60
N ASP A 105 -10.86 8.76 16.07
CA ASP A 105 -11.16 8.72 17.49
C ASP A 105 -10.89 7.29 18.00
N LEU A 106 -9.72 7.10 18.61
CA LEU A 106 -9.37 5.82 19.23
C LEU A 106 -10.00 5.77 20.63
N GLN A 107 -10.86 4.77 20.86
CA GLN A 107 -11.32 4.48 22.22
C GLN A 107 -10.15 3.94 23.07
N PRO A 108 -10.04 4.34 24.34
CA PRO A 108 -8.97 3.88 25.21
C PRO A 108 -9.12 2.38 25.46
N VAL A 109 -8.14 1.59 25.03
CA VAL A 109 -8.14 0.14 25.24
C VAL A 109 -7.57 -0.21 26.61
N ALA A 110 -8.27 -1.11 27.29
CA ALA A 110 -7.94 -1.63 28.60
C ALA A 110 -6.62 -2.45 28.62
N ILE A 111 -6.06 -2.52 29.82
CA ILE A 111 -4.72 -2.97 30.23
C ILE A 111 -4.33 -4.38 29.70
N LEU A 112 -3.12 -4.48 29.14
CA LEU A 112 -2.41 -5.67 28.60
C LEU A 112 -1.98 -6.68 29.69
N PRO A 113 -2.18 -8.02 29.53
CA PRO A 113 -1.08 -8.97 29.15
C PRO A 113 -1.56 -10.28 28.41
N GLU A 114 -0.75 -11.09 27.70
CA GLU A 114 0.32 -12.00 28.21
C GLU A 114 1.74 -11.81 27.58
N ARG A 115 1.87 -11.23 26.38
CA ARG A 115 3.13 -10.64 25.88
C ARG A 115 2.85 -9.22 25.42
N THR A 116 3.63 -8.25 25.89
CA THR A 116 3.51 -6.86 25.39
C THR A 116 4.06 -6.78 23.97
N LEU A 117 3.46 -5.99 23.07
CA LEU A 117 3.99 -5.69 21.71
C LEU A 117 5.51 -5.44 21.70
N ARG A 118 6.00 -4.83 22.78
CA ARG A 118 7.41 -4.53 23.02
C ARG A 118 8.29 -5.78 23.16
N GLN A 119 7.79 -6.87 23.75
CA GLN A 119 8.51 -8.14 23.83
C GLN A 119 8.61 -8.81 22.46
N ILE A 120 7.51 -8.81 21.68
CA ILE A 120 7.50 -9.34 20.31
C ILE A 120 8.51 -8.57 19.44
N GLN A 121 8.58 -7.25 19.57
CA GLN A 121 9.58 -6.44 18.86
C GLN A 121 11.02 -6.74 19.28
N ALA A 122 11.26 -7.02 20.57
CA ALA A 122 12.58 -7.40 21.03
C ALA A 122 13.04 -8.74 20.44
N ASP A 123 12.11 -9.67 20.21
CA ASP A 123 12.41 -10.95 19.56
C ASP A 123 12.55 -10.80 18.04
N ILE A 124 11.76 -9.93 17.40
CA ILE A 124 11.95 -9.52 16.00
C ILE A 124 13.36 -8.93 15.76
N ALA A 125 13.87 -8.12 16.69
CA ALA A 125 15.20 -7.53 16.55
C ALA A 125 16.31 -8.58 16.52
N LYS A 126 16.07 -9.76 17.09
CA LYS A 126 16.99 -10.90 17.09
C LYS A 126 16.89 -11.76 15.84
N LEU A 127 15.87 -11.56 15.00
CA LEU A 127 15.79 -12.25 13.70
C LEU A 127 17.04 -11.96 12.89
N GLY A 128 17.47 -12.93 12.10
CA GLY A 128 18.63 -12.79 11.26
C GLY A 128 19.37 -14.11 11.11
N TYR A 129 19.59 -14.47 9.86
CA TYR A 129 20.55 -15.50 9.50
C TYR A 129 21.82 -14.84 8.96
N ASN A 130 22.94 -15.04 9.64
CA ASN A 130 24.25 -14.74 9.08
C ASN A 130 25.04 -16.04 8.98
N GLU A 131 25.41 -16.39 7.75
CA GLU A 131 26.19 -17.60 7.47
C GLU A 131 27.48 -17.66 8.30
N LYS A 132 28.07 -16.50 8.60
CA LYS A 132 29.30 -16.39 9.38
C LYS A 132 29.16 -16.85 10.84
N ASP A 133 27.96 -16.79 11.41
CA ASP A 133 27.70 -17.20 12.80
C ASP A 133 27.64 -18.74 12.92
N TYR A 134 27.38 -19.42 11.80
CA TYR A 134 27.34 -20.88 11.69
C TYR A 134 28.61 -21.48 11.10
N ARG A 135 29.55 -20.63 10.65
CA ARG A 135 30.93 -21.00 10.35
C ARG A 135 31.73 -20.82 11.64
N GLU A 136 32.62 -21.75 11.99
CA GLU A 136 33.40 -21.59 13.22
C GLU A 136 34.19 -20.28 13.18
N THR A 137 33.93 -19.40 14.16
CA THR A 137 34.56 -18.09 14.27
C THR A 137 36.08 -18.22 14.30
N GLY A 138 36.77 -17.60 13.34
CA GLY A 138 38.23 -17.48 13.33
C GLY A 138 38.98 -18.23 12.22
N VAL A 139 38.28 -18.92 11.31
CA VAL A 139 38.95 -19.57 10.17
C VAL A 139 39.21 -18.55 9.06
N ASP A 140 40.36 -17.89 9.11
CA ASP A 140 40.88 -17.16 7.94
C ASP A 140 41.18 -18.18 6.82
N ALA A 141 40.63 -17.96 5.63
CA ALA A 141 40.79 -18.87 4.49
C ALA A 141 42.27 -19.07 4.11
N PHE A 142 43.13 -18.11 4.45
CA PHE A 142 44.58 -18.19 4.32
C PHE A 142 45.25 -19.01 5.43
N ALA A 143 44.70 -19.00 6.65
CA ALA A 143 45.27 -19.69 7.80
C ALA A 143 44.84 -21.17 7.89
N SER A 144 43.65 -21.54 7.38
CA SER A 144 43.22 -22.94 7.33
C SER A 144 42.37 -23.28 6.08
N PRO A 145 43.01 -23.46 4.91
CA PRO A 145 42.33 -23.73 3.64
C PRO A 145 41.52 -25.04 3.63
N ILE A 146 41.99 -26.07 4.36
CA ILE A 146 41.31 -27.38 4.42
C ILE A 146 40.00 -27.26 5.22
N THR A 147 40.03 -26.54 6.34
CA THR A 147 38.85 -26.26 7.16
C THR A 147 37.84 -25.42 6.38
N PHE A 148 38.31 -24.44 5.60
CA PHE A 148 37.47 -23.65 4.70
C PHE A 148 36.77 -24.53 3.65
N LEU A 149 37.49 -25.42 2.97
CA LEU A 149 36.90 -26.35 1.99
C LEU A 149 35.93 -27.35 2.65
N TYR A 150 36.25 -27.82 3.86
CA TYR A 150 35.35 -28.69 4.62
C TYR A 150 34.03 -27.99 4.93
N GLN A 151 34.06 -26.74 5.40
CA GLN A 151 32.85 -25.94 5.63
C GLN A 151 32.05 -25.69 4.35
N GLU A 152 32.73 -25.50 3.22
CA GLU A 152 32.08 -25.18 1.93
C GLU A 152 31.40 -26.41 1.28
N PHE A 153 32.01 -27.59 1.38
CA PHE A 153 31.58 -28.80 0.66
C PHE A 153 30.96 -29.90 1.53
N SER A 154 31.09 -29.83 2.86
CA SER A 154 30.48 -30.83 3.74
C SER A 154 28.96 -30.80 3.68
N LYS A 155 28.34 -31.95 3.36
CA LYS A 155 26.88 -32.12 3.40
C LYS A 155 26.32 -31.82 4.78
N ARG A 156 27.06 -32.14 5.84
CA ARG A 156 26.66 -31.86 7.23
C ARG A 156 26.64 -30.36 7.52
N GLU A 157 27.69 -29.62 7.12
CA GLU A 157 27.76 -28.17 7.34
C GLU A 157 26.73 -27.42 6.48
N ARG A 158 26.48 -27.86 5.25
CA ARG A 158 25.38 -27.34 4.41
C ARG A 158 24.01 -27.62 5.03
N SER A 159 23.80 -28.83 5.55
CA SER A 159 22.54 -29.19 6.22
C SER A 159 22.32 -28.37 7.49
N LYS A 160 23.36 -28.14 8.30
CA LYS A 160 23.28 -27.31 9.50
C LYS A 160 22.90 -25.87 9.16
N ARG A 161 23.51 -25.29 8.11
CA ARG A 161 23.17 -23.95 7.60
C ARG A 161 21.73 -23.88 7.10
N ALA A 162 21.28 -24.88 6.36
CA ALA A 162 19.90 -24.94 5.86
C ALA A 162 18.87 -25.06 6.99
N VAL A 163 19.14 -25.87 8.02
CA VAL A 163 18.28 -25.98 9.22
C VAL A 163 18.17 -24.63 9.92
N ALA A 164 19.30 -23.95 10.15
CA ALA A 164 19.29 -22.63 10.78
C ALA A 164 18.52 -21.56 9.96
N GLN A 165 18.57 -21.63 8.63
CA GLN A 165 17.76 -20.76 7.77
C GLN A 165 16.27 -21.04 7.93
N LEU A 166 15.88 -22.32 7.93
CA LEU A 166 14.48 -22.73 8.14
C LEU A 166 13.98 -22.33 9.52
N GLU A 167 14.78 -22.52 10.57
CA GLU A 167 14.47 -22.09 11.94
C GLU A 167 14.22 -20.58 12.02
N ASN A 168 15.05 -19.76 11.34
CA ASN A 168 14.86 -18.30 11.31
C ASN A 168 13.56 -17.90 10.58
N GLU A 169 13.24 -18.55 9.46
CA GLU A 169 11.99 -18.31 8.74
C GLU A 169 10.76 -18.75 9.55
N ASP A 170 10.83 -19.89 10.23
CA ASP A 170 9.77 -20.38 11.11
C ASP A 170 9.55 -19.42 12.29
N MET A 171 10.63 -18.98 12.94
CA MET A 171 10.56 -17.96 14.00
C MET A 171 9.94 -16.65 13.51
N LYS A 172 10.34 -16.18 12.33
CA LYS A 172 9.79 -14.97 11.72
C LYS A 172 8.29 -15.11 11.47
N ARG A 173 7.85 -16.25 10.95
CA ARG A 173 6.43 -16.53 10.71
C ARG A 173 5.64 -16.54 12.03
N GLU A 174 6.18 -17.15 13.07
CA GLU A 174 5.54 -17.18 14.39
C GLU A 174 5.39 -15.79 15.00
N LEU A 175 6.46 -14.98 14.97
CA LEU A 175 6.42 -13.60 15.48
C LEU A 175 5.44 -12.72 14.69
N LEU A 176 5.35 -12.91 13.38
CA LEU A 176 4.34 -12.24 12.56
C LEU A 176 2.93 -12.68 12.95
N ARG A 177 2.70 -13.98 13.19
CA ARG A 177 1.40 -14.49 13.66
C ARG A 177 1.01 -13.89 15.01
N GLU A 178 1.91 -13.91 16.00
CA GLU A 178 1.68 -13.29 17.32
C GLU A 178 1.30 -11.81 17.19
N LEU A 179 2.01 -11.06 16.34
CA LEU A 179 1.78 -9.64 16.14
C LEU A 179 0.45 -9.37 15.40
N LEU A 180 0.13 -10.17 14.39
CA LEU A 180 -1.13 -10.07 13.65
C LEU A 180 -2.32 -10.43 14.55
N GLN A 181 -2.18 -11.41 15.46
CA GLN A 181 -3.21 -11.76 16.43
C GLN A 181 -3.53 -10.56 17.30
N GLN A 182 -2.52 -9.85 17.81
CA GLN A 182 -2.74 -8.62 18.56
C GLN A 182 -3.49 -7.58 17.72
N TYR A 183 -3.17 -7.44 16.43
CA TYR A 183 -3.91 -6.51 15.56
C TYR A 183 -5.37 -6.90 15.34
N VAL A 184 -5.68 -8.20 15.33
CA VAL A 184 -7.06 -8.69 15.33
C VAL A 184 -7.75 -8.36 16.65
N ASP A 185 -7.11 -8.64 17.78
CA ASP A 185 -7.64 -8.38 19.13
C ASP A 185 -7.94 -6.88 19.34
N TYR A 186 -7.11 -6.01 18.77
CA TYR A 186 -7.31 -4.55 18.78
C TYR A 186 -8.27 -4.01 17.71
N GLY A 187 -8.84 -4.88 16.87
CA GLY A 187 -9.77 -4.49 15.80
C GLY A 187 -9.14 -3.68 14.66
N ILE A 188 -7.82 -3.77 14.47
CA ILE A 188 -7.08 -3.07 13.40
C ILE A 188 -7.30 -3.79 12.05
N ILE A 189 -7.30 -5.12 12.09
CA ILE A 189 -7.56 -6.02 10.96
C ILE A 189 -8.55 -7.11 11.41
N ASN A 190 -9.19 -7.80 10.48
CA ASN A 190 -10.11 -8.89 10.79
C ASN A 190 -9.71 -10.14 10.00
N LEU A 191 -8.98 -11.04 10.65
CA LEU A 191 -8.54 -12.29 10.06
C LEU A 191 -9.12 -13.44 10.88
N SER A 192 -9.64 -14.46 10.19
CA SER A 192 -9.93 -15.75 10.79
C SER A 192 -8.63 -16.55 10.96
N ASP A 193 -8.57 -17.46 11.93
CA ASP A 193 -7.41 -18.33 12.19
C ASP A 193 -6.89 -19.04 10.93
N GLU A 194 -7.81 -19.51 10.08
CA GLU A 194 -7.51 -20.19 8.81
C GLU A 194 -6.83 -19.28 7.78
N SER A 195 -7.03 -17.97 7.87
CA SER A 195 -6.51 -16.97 6.91
C SER A 195 -5.15 -16.38 7.29
N PHE A 196 -4.61 -16.70 8.47
CA PHE A 196 -3.35 -16.11 8.93
C PHE A 196 -2.16 -16.47 8.06
N ASP A 197 -1.96 -17.76 7.77
CA ASP A 197 -0.81 -18.21 7.00
C ASP A 197 -0.85 -17.67 5.56
N ASP A 198 -2.04 -17.68 4.96
CA ASP A 198 -2.26 -17.11 3.63
C ASP A 198 -2.01 -15.60 3.60
N PHE A 199 -2.38 -14.88 4.66
CA PHE A 199 -2.12 -13.44 4.75
C PHE A 199 -0.63 -13.13 5.01
N ILE A 200 0.05 -13.94 5.83
CA ILE A 200 1.50 -13.85 6.05
C ILE A 200 2.23 -14.08 4.72
N ASP A 201 1.84 -15.12 3.97
CA ASP A 201 2.36 -15.43 2.64
C ASP A 201 2.12 -14.27 1.65
N PHE A 202 0.92 -13.68 1.66
CA PHE A 202 0.58 -12.52 0.82
C PHE A 202 1.38 -11.26 1.17
N CYS A 203 1.64 -11.04 2.45
CA CYS A 203 2.46 -9.92 2.89
C CYS A 203 3.91 -10.08 2.40
N ALA A 204 4.43 -11.32 2.43
CA ALA A 204 5.79 -11.69 2.02
C ALA A 204 6.83 -10.70 2.58
N VAL A 205 6.71 -10.36 3.87
CA VAL A 205 7.46 -9.25 4.44
C VAL A 205 8.96 -9.59 4.49
N PRO A 206 9.84 -8.79 3.87
CA PRO A 206 11.28 -8.97 4.01
C PRO A 206 11.73 -8.78 5.46
N GLU A 207 12.78 -9.49 5.90
CA GLU A 207 13.27 -9.40 7.27
C GLU A 207 13.74 -7.97 7.60
N GLU A 208 14.36 -7.29 6.63
CA GLU A 208 14.83 -5.91 6.75
C GLU A 208 13.68 -4.92 6.99
N VAL A 209 12.51 -5.20 6.42
CA VAL A 209 11.31 -4.38 6.58
C VAL A 209 10.72 -4.57 7.98
N ILE A 210 10.65 -5.82 8.47
CA ILE A 210 10.15 -6.10 9.83
C ILE A 210 11.08 -5.47 10.88
N LYS A 211 12.40 -5.52 10.69
CA LYS A 211 13.39 -4.98 11.63
C LYS A 211 13.58 -3.47 11.53
N GLY A 212 13.39 -2.89 10.35
CA GLY A 212 13.66 -1.48 10.07
C GLY A 212 12.48 -0.54 10.32
N LEU A 213 11.25 -1.04 10.29
CA LEU A 213 10.07 -0.21 10.50
C LEU A 213 9.78 0.03 11.98
N SER A 214 9.33 1.25 12.29
CA SER A 214 8.78 1.55 13.61
C SER A 214 7.46 0.78 13.83
N GLN A 215 7.03 0.66 15.09
CA GLN A 215 5.76 0.01 15.42
C GLN A 215 4.58 0.58 14.63
N TYR A 216 4.52 1.91 14.55
CA TYR A 216 3.47 2.62 13.85
C TYR A 216 3.54 2.35 12.34
N ASP A 217 4.73 2.46 11.75
CA ASP A 217 4.90 2.26 10.31
C ASP A 217 4.58 0.81 9.91
N PHE A 218 4.96 -0.15 10.74
CA PHE A 218 4.65 -1.56 10.53
C PHE A 218 3.13 -1.83 10.60
N LEU A 219 2.44 -1.24 11.58
CA LEU A 219 0.99 -1.32 11.70
C LEU A 219 0.30 -0.75 10.45
N ILE A 220 0.74 0.41 9.96
CA ILE A 220 0.21 1.03 8.74
C ILE A 220 0.49 0.16 7.50
N TYR A 221 1.69 -0.42 7.41
CA TYR A 221 2.05 -1.35 6.34
C TYR A 221 1.12 -2.57 6.32
N VAL A 222 0.92 -3.23 7.47
CA VAL A 222 0.03 -4.39 7.60
C VAL A 222 -1.41 -4.03 7.28
N LYS A 223 -1.90 -2.89 7.75
CA LYS A 223 -3.26 -2.40 7.46
C LYS A 223 -3.48 -2.20 5.96
N LYS A 224 -2.52 -1.60 5.25
CA LYS A 224 -2.59 -1.43 3.78
C LYS A 224 -2.56 -2.78 3.05
N LYS A 225 -1.70 -3.71 3.49
CA LYS A 225 -1.64 -5.08 2.93
C LYS A 225 -2.97 -5.82 3.13
N TYR A 226 -3.59 -5.68 4.29
CA TYR A 226 -4.89 -6.28 4.59
C TYR A 226 -6.01 -5.72 3.72
N GLN A 227 -6.05 -4.40 3.50
CA GLN A 227 -6.99 -3.77 2.55
C GLN A 227 -6.80 -4.29 1.12
N LEU A 228 -5.55 -4.53 0.71
CA LEU A 228 -5.27 -5.09 -0.61
C LEU A 228 -5.68 -6.56 -0.70
N TYR A 229 -5.35 -7.38 0.30
CA TYR A 229 -5.73 -8.78 0.39
C TYR A 229 -7.25 -8.97 0.32
N THR A 230 -8.00 -8.15 1.05
CA THR A 230 -9.48 -8.18 1.05
C THR A 230 -10.10 -7.70 -0.26
N SER A 231 -9.47 -6.75 -0.97
CA SER A 231 -9.99 -6.24 -2.25
C SER A 231 -9.72 -7.15 -3.44
N LEU A 232 -8.67 -7.98 -3.39
CA LEU A 232 -8.33 -8.94 -4.44
C LEU A 232 -9.04 -10.30 -4.27
N GLY A 233 -9.58 -10.59 -3.08
CA GLY A 233 -10.09 -11.91 -2.71
C GLY A 233 -8.95 -12.89 -2.36
N PRO A 234 -9.23 -13.97 -1.61
CA PRO A 234 -8.20 -14.90 -1.16
C PRO A 234 -7.48 -15.55 -2.35
N THR A 235 -6.14 -15.54 -2.31
CA THR A 235 -5.27 -16.05 -3.39
C THR A 235 -5.34 -17.58 -3.53
N ARG A 236 -5.84 -18.30 -2.52
CA ARG A 236 -6.09 -19.74 -2.56
C ARG A 236 -7.60 -19.98 -2.43
N GLN A 237 -8.21 -20.54 -3.47
CA GLN A 237 -9.45 -21.30 -3.28
C GLN A 237 -9.04 -22.66 -2.73
N HIS A 238 -9.49 -22.99 -1.52
CA HIS A 238 -9.49 -24.37 -1.04
C HIS A 238 -10.47 -25.21 -1.87
#